data_AF-A0A3A6Q676-F1
#
_entry.id   AF-A0A3A6Q676-F1
#
_cell.length_a   1.000
_cell.length_b   1.000
_cell.length_c   1.000
_cell.angle_alpha   90.00
_cell.angle_beta   90.00
_cell.angle_gamma   90.00
#
_symmetry.space_group_name_H-M   'P 1'
#
loop_
_entity.id
_entity.type
_entity.pdbx_description
1 polymer ?
#
loop_
_entity_poly.entity_id
_entity_poly.type
_entity_poly.pdbx_seq_one_letter_code
_entity_poly.pdbx_strand_id
1 'polypeptide(L)'
;MSDGARGQVGIGTLIVFIAMVLVAAIAAGVLINTAGLLQAQAQATGEETTAEVSNVIQIKHAIGEETTNNGDIDVLNISMRLTPGSDPINLSDASYTVEVNGNATVVNGNEAVSDGVSYHSVQGLADNGTSTLSDQSDLITTRLNLTAIQGVSHLEERTKVRFIAIAPDGGTTYKEFRAPNNIVNNESYIL
;
A
#
# COMPACT_ATOMS: atom_id res chain seq x y z
N MET A 1 -49.82 -50.62 44.93
CA MET A 1 -48.41 -50.23 44.73
C MET A 1 -48.22 -49.83 43.27
N SER A 2 -48.41 -48.55 42.91
CA SER A 2 -48.12 -48.06 41.53
C SER A 2 -47.86 -46.55 41.40
N ASP A 3 -48.00 -45.75 42.46
CA ASP A 3 -47.81 -44.29 42.37
C ASP A 3 -46.35 -43.84 42.25
N GLY A 4 -45.37 -44.66 42.69
CA GLY A 4 -43.94 -44.34 42.57
C GLY A 4 -43.41 -44.32 41.12
N ALA A 5 -43.96 -45.15 40.24
CA ALA A 5 -43.49 -45.27 38.86
C ALA A 5 -43.84 -44.04 38.00
N ARG A 6 -44.96 -43.36 38.28
CA ARG A 6 -45.37 -42.14 37.57
C ARG A 6 -44.54 -40.93 38.00
N GLY A 7 -44.22 -40.80 39.28
CA GLY A 7 -43.31 -39.76 39.79
C GLY A 7 -41.88 -39.90 39.25
N GLN A 8 -41.39 -41.13 39.09
CA GLN A 8 -40.06 -41.41 38.54
C GLN A 8 -39.93 -41.01 37.05
N VAL A 9 -40.97 -41.26 36.23
CA VAL A 9 -40.97 -40.84 34.81
C VAL A 9 -41.00 -39.30 34.72
N GLY A 10 -41.77 -38.62 35.56
CA GLY A 10 -41.83 -37.16 35.60
C GLY A 10 -40.47 -36.51 35.93
N ILE A 11 -39.77 -37.06 36.94
CA ILE A 11 -38.42 -36.59 37.29
C ILE A 11 -37.43 -36.82 36.14
N GLY A 12 -37.51 -37.98 35.45
CA GLY A 12 -36.68 -38.25 34.28
C GLY A 12 -36.88 -37.25 33.14
N THR A 13 -38.14 -36.87 32.86
CA THR A 13 -38.43 -35.86 31.83
C THR A 13 -37.92 -34.47 32.19
N LEU A 14 -38.00 -34.07 33.45
CA LEU A 14 -37.48 -32.77 33.91
C LEU A 14 -35.96 -32.70 33.82
N ILE A 15 -35.26 -33.78 34.15
CA ILE A 15 -33.79 -33.84 34.05
C ILE A 15 -33.34 -33.66 32.60
N VAL A 16 -33.98 -34.37 31.65
CA VAL A 16 -33.65 -34.25 30.22
C VAL A 16 -33.98 -32.86 29.69
N PHE A 17 -35.09 -32.28 30.11
CA PHE A 17 -35.46 -30.92 29.71
C PHE A 17 -34.40 -29.90 30.14
N ILE A 18 -33.96 -29.95 31.40
CA ILE A 18 -32.91 -29.05 31.91
C ILE A 18 -31.59 -29.29 31.16
N ALA A 19 -31.20 -30.55 30.95
CA ALA A 19 -29.99 -30.88 30.21
C ALA A 19 -30.02 -30.33 28.77
N MET A 20 -31.15 -30.46 28.06
CA MET A 20 -31.32 -29.93 26.72
C MET A 20 -31.20 -28.40 26.69
N VAL A 21 -31.80 -27.71 27.67
CA VAL A 21 -31.72 -26.25 27.78
C VAL A 21 -30.27 -25.80 28.03
N LEU A 22 -29.51 -26.50 28.88
CA LEU A 22 -28.11 -26.18 29.13
C LEU A 22 -27.23 -26.37 27.88
N VAL A 23 -27.41 -27.47 27.15
CA VAL A 23 -26.68 -27.71 25.89
C VAL A 23 -27.05 -26.65 24.85
N ALA A 24 -28.32 -26.31 24.72
CA ALA A 24 -28.79 -25.26 23.82
C ALA A 24 -28.18 -23.88 24.18
N ALA A 25 -28.08 -23.56 25.47
CA ALA A 25 -27.46 -22.31 25.94
C ALA A 25 -25.96 -22.23 25.61
N ILE A 26 -25.21 -23.32 25.82
CA ILE A 26 -23.78 -23.38 25.44
C ILE A 26 -23.62 -23.27 23.92
N ALA A 27 -24.43 -24.02 23.16
CA ALA A 27 -24.40 -23.97 21.70
C ALA A 27 -24.71 -22.56 21.16
N ALA A 28 -25.72 -21.88 21.73
CA ALA A 28 -26.04 -20.49 21.39
C ALA A 28 -24.88 -19.53 21.73
N GLY A 29 -24.22 -19.73 22.88
CA GLY A 29 -23.03 -18.95 23.26
C GLY A 29 -21.89 -19.10 22.25
N VAL A 30 -21.61 -20.32 21.79
CA VAL A 30 -20.61 -20.58 20.75
C VAL A 30 -21.01 -19.93 19.42
N LEU A 31 -22.27 -20.06 19.01
CA LEU A 31 -22.77 -19.45 17.77
C LEU A 31 -22.65 -17.93 17.77
N ILE A 32 -22.97 -17.27 18.90
CA ILE A 32 -22.83 -15.82 19.05
C ILE A 32 -21.35 -15.41 19.00
N ASN A 33 -20.47 -16.14 19.69
CA ASN A 33 -19.04 -15.83 19.69
C ASN A 33 -18.43 -15.97 18.28
N THR A 34 -18.78 -17.05 17.56
CA THR A 34 -18.35 -17.23 16.18
C THR A 34 -18.91 -16.15 15.27
N ALA A 35 -20.19 -15.78 15.41
CA ALA A 35 -20.79 -14.70 14.64
C ALA A 35 -20.09 -13.35 14.91
N GLY A 36 -19.76 -13.06 16.18
CA GLY A 36 -19.03 -11.84 16.55
C GLY A 36 -17.62 -11.79 15.96
N LEU A 37 -16.88 -12.92 16.00
CA LEU A 37 -15.55 -13.01 15.39
C LEU A 37 -15.61 -12.81 13.88
N LEU A 38 -16.57 -13.47 13.21
CA LEU A 38 -16.76 -13.33 11.77
C LEU A 38 -17.19 -11.92 11.37
N GLN A 39 -18.01 -11.25 12.19
CA GLN A 39 -18.40 -9.85 11.96
C GLN A 39 -17.19 -8.92 12.09
N ALA A 40 -16.38 -9.07 13.14
CA ALA A 40 -15.17 -8.26 13.32
C ALA A 40 -14.18 -8.48 12.18
N GLN A 41 -13.99 -9.74 11.77
CA GLN A 41 -13.15 -10.08 10.62
C GLN A 41 -13.68 -9.47 9.32
N ALA A 42 -15.00 -9.58 9.06
CA ALA A 42 -15.61 -9.01 7.86
C ALA A 42 -15.50 -7.47 7.83
N GLN A 43 -15.61 -6.82 8.98
CA GLN A 43 -15.40 -5.37 9.08
C GLN A 43 -13.93 -5.01 8.79
N ALA A 44 -12.98 -5.67 9.44
CA ALA A 44 -11.55 -5.42 9.21
C ALA A 44 -11.15 -5.62 7.75
N THR A 45 -11.59 -6.72 7.12
CA THR A 45 -11.36 -6.96 5.68
C THR A 45 -12.05 -5.91 4.80
N GLY A 46 -13.23 -5.43 5.20
CA GLY A 46 -13.93 -4.35 4.50
C GLY A 46 -13.17 -3.03 4.55
N GLU A 47 -12.62 -2.67 5.72
CA GLU A 47 -11.77 -1.49 5.92
C GLU A 47 -10.47 -1.62 5.11
N GLU A 48 -9.78 -2.75 5.18
CA GLU A 48 -8.54 -3.03 4.43
C GLU A 48 -8.76 -2.98 2.91
N THR A 49 -9.82 -3.63 2.41
CA THR A 49 -10.14 -3.60 0.97
C THR A 49 -10.52 -2.19 0.51
N THR A 50 -11.20 -1.42 1.36
CA THR A 50 -11.54 -0.04 1.05
C THR A 50 -10.27 0.81 0.96
N ALA A 51 -9.37 0.67 1.94
CA ALA A 51 -8.07 1.34 1.95
C ALA A 51 -7.22 0.95 0.72
N GLU A 52 -7.15 -0.32 0.34
CA GLU A 52 -6.40 -0.79 -0.83
C GLU A 52 -6.84 -0.10 -2.13
N VAL A 53 -8.15 0.14 -2.30
CA VAL A 53 -8.68 0.78 -3.51
C VAL A 53 -8.75 2.30 -3.42
N SER A 54 -8.88 2.89 -2.22
CA SER A 54 -8.96 4.34 -2.03
C SER A 54 -7.60 4.99 -1.87
N ASN A 55 -6.66 4.33 -1.18
CA ASN A 55 -5.36 4.86 -0.78
C ASN A 55 -4.34 4.59 -1.88
N VAL A 56 -4.47 5.36 -2.96
CA VAL A 56 -3.63 5.23 -4.15
C VAL A 56 -2.84 6.51 -4.38
N ILE A 57 -1.55 6.34 -4.64
CA ILE A 57 -0.67 7.44 -5.03
C ILE A 57 -0.91 7.76 -6.51
N GLN A 58 -1.06 9.03 -6.87
CA GLN A 58 -1.18 9.47 -8.25
C GLN A 58 0.14 10.06 -8.74
N ILE A 59 0.69 9.47 -9.81
CA ILE A 59 1.89 9.97 -10.49
C ILE A 59 1.52 11.07 -11.50
N LYS A 60 2.02 12.29 -11.30
CA LYS A 60 1.73 13.42 -12.20
C LYS A 60 2.68 13.46 -13.39
N HIS A 61 3.94 13.75 -13.13
CA HIS A 61 4.98 13.92 -14.14
C HIS A 61 6.29 13.35 -13.62
N ALA A 62 7.15 12.95 -14.55
CA ALA A 62 8.51 12.58 -14.27
C ALA A 62 9.45 13.51 -15.02
N ILE A 63 10.55 13.87 -14.39
CA ILE A 63 11.62 14.70 -14.94
C ILE A 63 12.91 13.89 -14.82
N GLY A 64 13.56 13.62 -15.95
CA GLY A 64 14.89 13.03 -15.97
C GLY A 64 15.96 14.10 -15.96
N GLU A 65 17.00 13.93 -15.15
CA GLU A 65 18.18 14.80 -15.11
C GLU A 65 19.42 14.02 -15.53
N GLU A 66 20.24 14.65 -16.35
CA GLU A 66 21.61 14.24 -16.66
C GLU A 66 22.53 15.03 -15.72
N THR A 67 23.28 14.35 -14.85
CA THR A 67 24.22 14.96 -13.89
C THR A 67 25.65 14.42 -14.01
N THR A 68 25.83 13.32 -14.75
CA THR A 68 27.11 12.60 -14.85
C THR A 68 27.97 12.98 -16.07
N ASN A 69 27.49 13.86 -16.95
CA ASN A 69 28.09 14.25 -18.23
C ASN A 69 28.38 13.08 -19.19
N ASN A 70 27.62 12.00 -19.08
CA ASN A 70 27.73 10.81 -19.93
C ASN A 70 26.71 10.79 -21.08
N GLY A 71 25.75 11.73 -21.09
CA GLY A 71 24.69 11.77 -22.09
C GLY A 71 23.54 10.81 -21.82
N ASP A 72 23.46 10.29 -20.59
CA ASP A 72 22.39 9.39 -20.12
C ASP A 72 21.73 9.98 -18.88
N ILE A 73 20.41 9.81 -18.74
CA ILE A 73 19.70 10.27 -17.54
C ILE A 73 20.02 9.33 -16.38
N ASP A 74 20.64 9.87 -15.32
CA ASP A 74 21.02 9.16 -14.09
C ASP A 74 20.07 9.44 -12.92
N VAL A 75 19.30 10.52 -12.96
CA VAL A 75 18.35 10.87 -11.91
C VAL A 75 16.94 11.00 -12.48
N LEU A 76 15.97 10.46 -11.76
CA LEU A 76 14.55 10.53 -12.08
C LEU A 76 13.78 11.20 -10.93
N ASN A 77 13.25 12.39 -11.19
CA ASN A 77 12.37 13.12 -10.28
C ASN A 77 10.91 12.85 -10.63
N ILE A 78 10.18 12.19 -9.75
CA ILE A 78 8.78 11.80 -9.97
C ILE A 78 7.88 12.58 -9.02
N SER A 79 7.01 13.40 -9.57
CA SER A 79 6.04 14.18 -8.80
C SER A 79 4.80 13.35 -8.53
N MET A 80 4.50 13.16 -7.24
CA MET A 80 3.43 12.32 -6.72
C MET A 80 2.53 13.09 -5.75
N ARG A 81 1.26 12.70 -5.72
CA ARG A 81 0.25 13.23 -4.80
C ARG A 81 -0.78 12.16 -4.44
N LEU A 82 -1.65 12.43 -3.48
CA LEU A 82 -2.78 11.55 -3.17
C LEU A 82 -3.88 11.60 -4.25
N THR A 83 -4.58 10.48 -4.40
CA THR A 83 -5.83 10.41 -5.16
C THR A 83 -6.98 10.98 -4.31
N PRO A 84 -8.04 11.55 -4.91
CA PRO A 84 -9.19 12.00 -4.13
C PRO A 84 -9.82 10.86 -3.32
N GLY A 85 -10.01 11.11 -2.02
CA GLY A 85 -10.57 10.12 -1.10
C GLY A 85 -9.54 9.14 -0.51
N SER A 86 -8.25 9.32 -0.80
CA SER A 86 -7.18 8.62 -0.08
C SER A 86 -6.97 9.21 1.30
N ASP A 87 -6.67 8.35 2.27
CA ASP A 87 -6.11 8.75 3.56
C ASP A 87 -4.65 9.22 3.41
N PRO A 88 -4.05 9.85 4.44
CA PRO A 88 -2.64 10.20 4.45
C PRO A 88 -1.73 8.98 4.21
N ILE A 89 -0.77 9.09 3.30
CA ILE A 89 0.17 8.02 2.96
C ILE A 89 1.60 8.45 3.27
N ASN A 90 2.31 7.63 4.05
CA ASN A 90 3.74 7.77 4.24
C ASN A 90 4.51 7.11 3.09
N LEU A 91 5.27 7.90 2.33
CA LEU A 91 6.07 7.41 1.20
C LEU A 91 7.30 6.62 1.66
N SER A 92 7.77 6.77 2.91
CA SER A 92 8.85 5.92 3.45
C SER A 92 8.44 4.45 3.56
N ASP A 93 7.15 4.19 3.79
CA ASP A 93 6.61 2.82 3.88
C ASP A 93 6.14 2.31 2.51
N ALA A 94 6.14 3.17 1.49
CA ALA A 94 5.81 2.80 0.13
C ALA A 94 6.96 2.04 -0.53
N SER A 95 6.62 1.23 -1.53
CA SER A 95 7.59 0.50 -2.34
C SER A 95 7.47 0.93 -3.80
N TYR A 96 8.60 1.11 -4.45
CA TYR A 96 8.65 1.51 -5.86
C TYR A 96 9.28 0.41 -6.68
N THR A 97 8.74 0.14 -7.86
CA THR A 97 9.40 -0.70 -8.86
C THR A 97 9.77 0.15 -10.04
N VAL A 98 11.05 0.15 -10.38
CA VAL A 98 11.59 0.87 -11.54
C VAL A 98 12.03 -0.18 -12.55
N GLU A 99 11.48 -0.12 -13.75
CA GLU A 99 11.89 -0.97 -14.86
C GLU A 99 12.45 -0.12 -15.98
N VAL A 100 13.68 -0.43 -16.38
CA VAL A 100 14.41 0.22 -17.47
C VAL A 100 14.84 -0.86 -18.45
N ASN A 101 14.45 -0.72 -19.71
CA ASN A 101 14.87 -1.61 -20.81
C ASN A 101 14.69 -3.12 -20.54
N GLY A 102 13.64 -3.50 -19.81
CA GLY A 102 13.32 -4.89 -19.48
C GLY A 102 14.01 -5.45 -18.23
N ASN A 103 14.85 -4.66 -17.55
CA ASN A 103 15.35 -4.99 -16.22
C ASN A 103 14.57 -4.20 -15.16
N ALA A 104 14.13 -4.88 -14.09
CA ALA A 104 13.30 -4.29 -13.05
C ALA A 104 13.94 -4.47 -11.68
N THR A 105 13.89 -3.42 -10.88
CA THR A 105 14.34 -3.44 -9.48
C THR A 105 13.24 -2.89 -8.57
N VAL A 106 13.19 -3.41 -7.35
CA VAL A 106 12.31 -2.90 -6.30
C VAL A 106 13.14 -2.05 -5.36
N VAL A 107 12.66 -0.84 -5.12
CA VAL A 107 13.30 0.19 -4.31
C VAL A 107 12.40 0.48 -3.12
N ASN A 108 12.96 0.37 -1.92
CA ASN A 108 12.24 0.75 -0.70
C ASN A 108 12.14 2.28 -0.63
N GLY A 109 10.97 2.80 -0.28
CA GLY A 109 10.75 4.24 -0.17
C GLY A 109 11.47 4.90 1.01
N ASN A 110 12.00 4.14 1.97
CA ASN A 110 12.70 4.71 3.11
C ASN A 110 14.11 5.19 2.74
N GLU A 111 14.35 6.50 2.81
CA GLU A 111 15.64 7.16 2.54
C GLU A 111 16.78 6.64 3.44
N ALA A 112 16.46 6.10 4.62
CA ALA A 112 17.45 5.53 5.54
C ALA A 112 17.90 4.09 5.16
N VAL A 113 17.15 3.43 4.28
CA VAL A 113 17.42 2.05 3.83
C VAL A 113 17.93 2.03 2.39
N SER A 114 17.50 2.98 1.56
CA SER A 114 17.85 3.08 0.15
C SER A 114 18.64 4.35 -0.13
N ASP A 115 19.92 4.21 -0.45
CA ASP A 115 20.84 5.33 -0.77
C ASP A 115 20.42 6.13 -2.02
N GLY A 116 19.50 5.59 -2.83
CA GLY A 116 19.07 6.17 -4.10
C GLY A 116 17.70 6.83 -4.11
N VAL A 117 17.05 6.99 -2.96
CA VAL A 117 15.72 7.64 -2.86
C VAL A 117 15.85 8.88 -2.00
N SER A 118 15.31 10.01 -2.48
CA SER A 118 15.08 11.17 -1.63
C SER A 118 13.76 11.89 -1.90
N TYR A 119 13.22 12.56 -0.89
CA TYR A 119 11.95 13.29 -1.01
C TYR A 119 12.11 14.79 -0.93
N HIS A 120 11.45 15.49 -1.86
CA HIS A 120 11.38 16.94 -1.90
C HIS A 120 9.93 17.40 -1.99
N SER A 121 9.42 18.02 -0.93
CA SER A 121 8.08 18.62 -0.94
C SER A 121 8.06 19.87 -1.83
N VAL A 122 7.19 19.89 -2.83
CA VAL A 122 6.95 21.04 -3.72
C VAL A 122 5.78 21.88 -3.22
N GLN A 123 4.78 21.23 -2.60
CA GLN A 123 3.59 21.86 -2.05
C GLN A 123 3.06 21.01 -0.89
N GLY A 124 2.68 21.64 0.22
CA GLY A 124 2.15 20.95 1.42
C GLY A 124 2.85 21.38 2.69
N LEU A 125 2.55 20.72 3.81
CA LEU A 125 3.24 20.96 5.09
C LEU A 125 4.74 20.66 4.92
N ALA A 126 5.49 21.73 4.70
CA ALA A 126 6.94 21.76 4.70
C ALA A 126 7.45 21.64 6.13
N ASP A 127 7.39 20.43 6.70
CA ASP A 127 8.30 20.07 7.78
C ASP A 127 9.41 19.23 7.18
N ASN A 128 10.63 19.79 7.22
CA ASN A 128 11.86 19.26 6.64
C ASN A 128 11.96 17.74 6.85
N GLY A 129 11.87 16.95 5.77
CA GLY A 129 12.09 15.50 5.80
C GLY A 129 10.85 14.65 6.07
N THR A 130 9.65 15.21 6.01
CA THR A 130 8.42 14.38 6.02
C THR A 130 8.12 13.86 4.61
N SER A 131 8.18 12.54 4.47
CA SER A 131 7.82 11.79 3.26
C SER A 131 6.33 11.46 3.23
N THR A 132 5.52 12.13 4.04
CA THR A 132 4.09 11.87 4.16
C THR A 132 3.30 12.83 3.29
N LEU A 133 2.44 12.28 2.44
CA LEU A 133 1.38 13.03 1.79
C LEU A 133 0.17 13.06 2.74
N SER A 134 -0.14 14.22 3.30
CA SER A 134 -1.27 14.40 4.23
C SER A 134 -2.56 14.79 3.54
N ASP A 135 -2.45 15.62 2.50
CA ASP A 135 -3.58 16.21 1.79
C ASP A 135 -3.52 15.98 0.29
N GLN A 136 -4.67 16.07 -0.39
CA GLN A 136 -4.77 15.93 -1.85
C GLN A 136 -4.10 17.08 -2.63
N SER A 137 -3.85 18.20 -1.95
CA SER A 137 -3.10 19.33 -2.48
C SER A 137 -1.59 19.15 -2.34
N ASP A 138 -1.13 18.20 -1.54
CA ASP A 138 0.28 17.98 -1.31
C ASP A 138 0.92 17.38 -2.56
N LEU A 139 2.10 17.87 -2.91
CA LEU A 139 2.88 17.41 -4.03
C LEU A 139 4.31 17.16 -3.55
N ILE A 140 4.72 15.91 -3.59
CA ILE A 140 6.08 15.49 -3.25
C ILE A 140 6.76 14.99 -4.51
N THR A 141 7.95 15.49 -4.78
CA THR A 141 8.85 14.98 -5.81
C THR A 141 9.79 13.96 -5.18
N THR A 142 9.70 12.71 -5.63
CA THR A 142 10.64 11.65 -5.25
C THR A 142 11.76 11.62 -6.26
N ARG A 143 12.98 11.87 -5.79
CA ARG A 143 14.21 11.80 -6.57
C ARG A 143 14.78 10.39 -6.44
N LEU A 144 14.94 9.73 -7.58
CA LEU A 144 15.54 8.41 -7.71
C LEU A 144 16.89 8.55 -8.39
N ASN A 145 17.97 8.22 -7.69
CA ASN A 145 19.30 8.17 -8.27
C ASN A 145 19.60 6.76 -8.76
N LEU A 146 19.56 6.58 -10.08
CA LEU A 146 19.73 5.28 -10.74
C LEU A 146 21.17 4.76 -10.63
N THR A 147 22.14 5.64 -10.38
CA THR A 147 23.54 5.24 -10.14
C THR A 147 23.70 4.57 -8.77
N ALA A 148 22.89 4.96 -7.78
CA ALA A 148 22.93 4.39 -6.44
C ALA A 148 22.09 3.11 -6.31
N ILE A 149 21.04 2.98 -7.14
CA ILE A 149 20.12 1.83 -7.11
C ILE A 149 20.71 0.65 -7.88
N GLN A 150 20.86 -0.48 -7.20
CA GLN A 150 21.37 -1.70 -7.83
C GLN A 150 20.30 -2.34 -8.75
N GLY A 151 20.73 -2.84 -9.91
CA GLY A 151 19.87 -3.58 -10.82
C GLY A 151 19.08 -2.73 -11.83
N VAL A 152 19.32 -1.43 -11.90
CA VAL A 152 18.83 -0.56 -12.97
C VAL A 152 20.01 0.10 -13.68
N SER A 153 19.88 0.27 -14.99
CA SER A 153 20.82 1.04 -15.79
C SER A 153 20.34 2.49 -15.92
N HIS A 154 21.27 3.37 -16.26
CA HIS A 154 20.98 4.71 -16.76
C HIS A 154 20.00 4.66 -17.94
N LEU A 155 19.26 5.75 -18.12
CA LEU A 155 18.32 5.90 -19.23
C LEU A 155 19.05 6.50 -20.43
N GLU A 156 19.33 5.65 -21.41
CA GLU A 156 19.77 6.08 -22.73
C GLU A 156 18.63 6.79 -23.48
N GLU A 157 18.98 7.53 -24.53
CA GLU A 157 18.02 8.16 -25.44
C GLU A 157 16.96 7.17 -25.94
N ARG A 158 15.70 7.63 -26.01
CA ARG A 158 14.56 6.84 -26.51
C ARG A 158 14.21 5.59 -25.70
N THR A 159 14.85 5.37 -24.55
CA THR A 159 14.55 4.27 -23.64
C THR A 159 13.20 4.49 -22.95
N LYS A 160 12.46 3.39 -22.76
CA LYS A 160 11.23 3.38 -21.99
C LYS A 160 11.52 3.05 -20.54
N VAL A 161 10.87 3.76 -19.64
CA VAL A 161 10.89 3.48 -18.21
C VAL A 161 9.49 3.29 -17.70
N ARG A 162 9.28 2.19 -17.00
CA ARG A 162 8.03 1.93 -16.29
C ARG A 162 8.29 2.10 -14.80
N PHE A 163 7.53 3.01 -14.21
CA PHE A 163 7.53 3.25 -12.78
C PHE A 163 6.23 2.74 -12.19
N ILE A 164 6.33 1.96 -11.12
CA ILE A 164 5.19 1.44 -10.36
C ILE A 164 5.37 1.90 -8.92
N ALA A 165 4.37 2.56 -8.36
CA ALA A 165 4.34 2.89 -6.93
C ALA A 165 3.26 2.07 -6.23
N ILE A 166 3.62 1.50 -5.09
CA ILE A 166 2.78 0.66 -4.25
C ILE A 166 2.70 1.37 -2.90
N ALA A 167 1.50 1.81 -2.53
CA ALA A 167 1.22 2.38 -1.22
C ALA A 167 1.29 1.28 -0.13
N PRO A 168 1.52 1.64 1.14
CA PRO A 168 1.59 0.69 2.26
C PRO A 168 0.30 -0.16 2.38
N ASP A 169 -0.85 0.43 2.05
CA ASP A 169 -2.16 -0.22 2.10
C ASP A 169 -2.45 -1.11 0.87
N GLY A 170 -1.49 -1.27 -0.05
CA GLY A 170 -1.62 -2.12 -1.24
C GLY A 170 -2.07 -1.40 -2.51
N GLY A 171 -2.50 -0.14 -2.41
CA GLY A 171 -2.90 0.66 -3.56
C GLY A 171 -1.76 0.82 -4.57
N THR A 172 -1.96 0.36 -5.81
CA THR A 172 -0.93 0.38 -6.86
C THR A 172 -1.23 1.39 -7.96
N THR A 173 -0.19 2.03 -8.46
CA THR A 173 -0.23 2.93 -9.61
C THR A 173 0.96 2.65 -10.50
N TYR A 174 0.81 2.82 -11.81
CA TYR A 174 1.95 2.71 -12.72
C TYR A 174 1.89 3.80 -13.77
N LYS A 175 3.07 4.18 -14.25
CA LYS A 175 3.22 5.08 -15.38
C LYS A 175 4.43 4.69 -16.21
N GLU A 176 4.25 4.71 -17.52
CA GLU A 176 5.32 4.55 -18.48
C GLU A 176 5.73 5.93 -19.00
N PHE A 177 7.03 6.15 -19.03
CA PHE A 177 7.68 7.36 -19.51
C PHE A 177 8.70 7.01 -20.59
N ARG A 178 9.12 8.00 -21.38
CA ARG A 178 10.14 7.77 -22.42
C ARG A 178 11.20 8.86 -22.40
N ALA A 179 12.46 8.45 -22.42
CA ALA A 179 13.60 9.34 -22.59
C ALA A 179 13.53 10.08 -23.94
N PRO A 180 13.97 11.36 -23.99
CA PRO A 180 13.98 12.15 -25.21
C PRO A 180 14.94 11.57 -26.26
N ASN A 181 14.86 12.11 -27.49
CA ASN A 181 15.69 11.70 -28.62
C ASN A 181 17.12 12.26 -28.59
N ASN A 182 17.41 13.22 -27.72
CA ASN A 182 18.71 13.84 -27.57
C ASN A 182 18.86 14.26 -26.11
N ILE A 183 19.87 13.75 -25.42
CA ILE A 183 20.18 14.11 -24.04
C ILE A 183 21.43 14.99 -24.06
N VAL A 184 21.30 16.21 -23.57
CA VAL A 184 22.39 17.17 -23.40
C VAL A 184 22.84 17.11 -21.95
N ASN A 185 24.15 17.22 -21.75
CA ASN A 185 24.73 17.17 -20.43
C ASN A 185 24.22 18.29 -19.52
N ASN A 186 23.96 17.95 -18.25
CA ASN A 186 23.52 18.89 -17.22
C ASN A 186 22.18 19.60 -17.53
N GLU A 187 21.29 18.93 -18.26
CA GLU A 187 19.95 19.42 -18.59
C GLU A 187 18.86 18.51 -17.99
N SER A 188 17.65 19.06 -17.86
CA SER A 188 16.48 18.36 -17.31
C SER A 188 15.40 18.21 -18.38
N TYR A 189 14.78 17.02 -18.45
CA TYR A 189 13.79 16.67 -19.46
C TYR A 189 12.52 16.14 -18.83
N ILE A 190 11.36 16.62 -19.31
CA ILE A 190 10.07 16.02 -18.96
C ILE A 190 9.93 14.71 -19.77
N LEU A 191 9.60 13.62 -19.07
CA LEU A 191 9.49 12.26 -19.63
C LEU A 191 8.04 11.78 -19.83
#